data_AF-A0A7G9Y1L8-F1
#
_entry.id   AF-A0A7G9Y1L8-F1
#
_cell.length_a   1.000
_cell.length_b   1.000
_cell.length_c   1.000
_cell.angle_alpha   90.00
_cell.angle_beta   90.00
_cell.angle_gamma   90.00
#
_symmetry.space_group_name_H-M   'P 1'
#
loop_
_entity.id
_entity.type
_entity.pdbx_description
1 polymer ?
#
loop_
_entity_poly.entity_id
_entity_poly.type
_entity_poly.pdbx_seq_one_letter_code
_entity_poly.pdbx_strand_id
1 'polypeptide(L)' 'MKRLEKELSEKEYKKLNGVMWILRKNMKELTDEELEILKCLFHHSPILELAYKLCNELTDIFEDDISKSVATRRIND' A
#
# COMPACT_ATOMS: atom_id res chain seq x y z
N MET A 1 7.42 11.37 -2.25
CA MET A 1 8.85 10.98 -2.34
C MET A 1 9.82 12.10 -2.00
N LYS A 2 9.69 13.33 -2.54
CA LYS A 2 10.59 14.47 -2.25
C LYS A 2 10.86 14.75 -0.75
N ARG A 3 9.89 14.48 0.14
CA ARG A 3 10.07 14.55 1.60
C ARG A 3 11.05 13.47 2.09
N LEU A 4 10.77 12.21 1.77
CA LEU A 4 11.60 11.06 2.14
C LEU A 4 13.02 11.13 1.54
N GLU A 5 13.16 11.71 0.34
CA GLU A 5 14.47 11.95 -0.29
C GLU A 5 15.36 12.88 0.55
N LYS A 6 14.77 13.77 1.36
CA LYS A 6 15.49 14.68 2.27
C LYS A 6 15.71 14.09 3.66
N GLU A 7 14.81 13.21 4.10
CA GLU A 7 14.83 12.63 5.45
C GLU A 7 15.68 11.35 5.54
N LEU A 8 15.86 10.64 4.42
CA LEU A 8 16.60 9.38 4.36
C LEU A 8 18.01 9.58 3.83
N SER A 9 18.93 8.70 4.24
CA SER A 9 20.22 8.60 3.58
C SER A 9 20.05 8.11 2.13
N GLU A 10 21.00 8.44 1.24
CA GLU A 10 20.95 8.00 -0.15
C GLU A 10 20.84 6.46 -0.28
N LYS A 11 21.50 5.73 0.63
CA LYS A 11 21.44 4.26 0.68
C LYS A 11 20.04 3.76 1.04
N GLU A 12 19.36 4.39 1.99
CA GLU A 12 18.00 4.03 2.40
C GLU A 12 16.98 4.43 1.33
N TYR A 13 17.13 5.62 0.75
CA TYR A 13 16.24 6.08 -0.32
C TYR A 13 16.33 5.17 -1.56
N LYS A 14 17.52 4.68 -1.91
CA LYS A 14 17.70 3.69 -3.00
C LYS A 14 16.95 2.38 -2.76
N LYS A 15 16.68 1.99 -1.51
CA LYS A 15 15.86 0.80 -1.21
C LYS A 15 14.40 0.99 -1.63
N LEU A 16 13.94 2.24 -1.77
CA LEU A 16 12.58 2.57 -2.21
C LEU A 16 12.47 2.62 -3.76
N ASN A 17 13.49 2.19 -4.49
CA ASN A 17 13.41 2.11 -5.94
C ASN A 17 12.29 1.16 -6.38
N GLY A 18 11.49 1.58 -7.36
CA GLY A 18 10.34 0.81 -7.84
C GLY A 18 9.11 0.86 -6.93
N VAL A 19 9.16 1.52 -5.77
CA VAL A 19 8.05 1.51 -4.79
C VAL A 19 6.71 2.00 -5.36
N MET A 20 6.73 2.93 -6.32
CA MET A 20 5.51 3.40 -6.97
C MET A 20 4.83 2.35 -7.84
N TRP A 21 5.59 1.39 -8.40
CA TRP A 21 5.02 0.25 -9.10
C TRP A 21 4.48 -0.77 -8.10
N ILE A 22 5.26 -1.05 -7.05
CA ILE A 22 4.89 -1.98 -5.98
C ILE A 22 3.55 -1.57 -5.33
N LEU A 23 3.35 -0.29 -5.04
CA LEU A 23 2.10 0.25 -4.48
C LEU A 23 0.85 0.01 -5.34
N ARG A 24 1.00 -0.33 -6.63
CA ARG A 24 -0.11 -0.57 -7.56
C ARG A 24 -0.39 -2.05 -7.80
N LYS A 25 0.52 -2.94 -7.37
CA LYS A 25 0.33 -4.39 -7.51
C LYS A 25 -0.76 -4.87 -6.57
N ASN A 26 -1.41 -5.96 -6.95
CA ASN A 26 -2.28 -6.67 -6.02
C ASN A 26 -1.42 -7.21 -4.86
N MET A 27 -1.88 -7.05 -3.62
CA MET A 27 -1.13 -7.49 -2.44
C MET A 27 -0.79 -8.99 -2.47
N LYS A 28 -1.63 -9.81 -3.12
CA LYS A 28 -1.43 -11.26 -3.28
C LYS A 28 -0.30 -11.62 -4.26
N GLU A 29 0.15 -10.67 -5.06
CA GLU A 29 1.20 -10.84 -6.08
C GLU A 29 2.56 -10.26 -5.66
N LEU A 30 2.65 -9.70 -4.46
CA LEU A 30 3.88 -9.10 -3.93
C LEU A 30 4.87 -10.19 -3.53
N THR A 31 6.13 -10.02 -3.92
CA THR A 31 7.22 -10.88 -3.43
C THR A 31 7.67 -10.45 -2.03
N ASP A 32 8.41 -11.32 -1.33
CA ASP A 32 8.96 -11.01 -0.01
C ASP A 32 9.87 -9.77 -0.05
N GLU A 33 10.65 -9.58 -1.12
CA GLU A 33 11.47 -8.38 -1.30
C GLU A 33 10.63 -7.12 -1.47
N GLU A 34 9.54 -7.20 -2.24
CA GLU A 34 8.62 -6.08 -2.44
C GLU A 34 7.89 -5.70 -1.14
N LEU A 35 7.54 -6.69 -0.31
CA LEU A 35 6.97 -6.49 1.01
C LEU A 35 7.95 -5.76 1.94
N GLU A 36 9.24 -6.09 1.91
CA GLU A 36 10.26 -5.38 2.70
C GLU A 36 10.41 -3.91 2.25
N ILE A 37 10.31 -3.64 0.96
CA ILE A 37 10.31 -2.26 0.44
C ILE A 37 9.10 -1.47 0.97
N LEU A 38 7.91 -2.08 0.95
CA LEU A 38 6.70 -1.45 1.51
C LEU A 38 6.81 -1.23 3.02
N LYS A 39 7.33 -2.19 3.79
CA LYS A 39 7.56 -2.02 5.23
C LYS A 39 8.47 -0.83 5.51
N CYS A 40 9.57 -0.68 4.77
CA CYS A 40 10.46 0.46 4.88
C CYS A 40 9.72 1.77 4.56
N LEU A 41 8.95 1.83 3.47
CA LEU A 41 8.16 3.00 3.11
C LEU A 41 7.17 3.40 4.23
N PHE A 42 6.42 2.43 4.73
CA PHE A 42 5.36 2.61 5.71
C PHE A 42 5.91 3.03 7.08
N HIS A 43 7.08 2.53 7.47
CA HIS A 43 7.78 3.01 8.66
C HIS A 43 7.99 4.54 8.66
N HIS A 44 8.34 5.12 7.51
CA HIS A 44 8.53 6.57 7.36
C HIS A 44 7.26 7.34 7.01
N SER A 45 6.16 6.64 6.73
CA SER A 45 4.90 7.23 6.30
C SER A 45 3.69 6.40 6.74
N PRO A 46 3.39 6.32 8.05
CA PRO A 46 2.31 5.48 8.57
C PRO A 46 0.92 5.87 8.04
N ILE A 47 0.70 7.15 7.73
CA ILE A 47 -0.54 7.60 7.08
C ILE A 47 -0.70 6.98 5.68
N LEU A 48 0.42 6.76 4.96
CA LEU A 48 0.40 6.11 3.66
C LEU A 48 0.10 4.61 3.79
N GLU A 49 0.58 3.96 4.85
CA GLU A 49 0.24 2.57 5.16
C GLU A 49 -1.27 2.42 5.37
N LEU A 50 -1.87 3.32 6.15
CA LEU A 50 -3.31 3.32 6.38
C LEU A 50 -4.07 3.52 5.06
N ALA A 51 -3.69 4.53 4.27
CA ALA A 51 -4.33 4.77 2.98
C ALA A 51 -4.18 3.57 2.02
N TYR A 52 -3.01 2.93 2.00
CA TYR A 52 -2.76 1.74 1.20
C TYR A 52 -3.67 0.58 1.63
N LYS A 53 -3.80 0.31 2.93
CA LYS A 53 -4.69 -0.74 3.47
C LYS A 53 -6.15 -0.48 3.08
N LEU A 54 -6.64 0.74 3.32
CA LEU A 54 -8.02 1.13 2.97
C LEU A 54 -8.30 0.99 1.46
N CYS A 55 -7.35 1.36 0.60
CA CYS A 55 -7.49 1.16 -0.85
C CYS A 55 -7.61 -0.32 -1.22
N ASN A 56 -6.84 -1.20 -0.58
CA ASN A 56 -6.92 -2.65 -0.83
C ASN A 56 -8.23 -3.23 -0.31
N GLU A 57 -8.68 -2.85 0.89
CA GLU A 57 -9.99 -3.28 1.44
C GLU A 57 -11.15 -2.87 0.52
N LEU A 58 -11.12 -1.64 -0.01
CA LEU A 58 -12.12 -1.18 -0.99
C LEU A 58 -12.04 -1.96 -2.32
N THR A 59 -10.82 -2.30 -2.75
CA THR A 59 -10.61 -3.12 -3.95
C THR A 59 -11.17 -4.53 -3.76
N ASP A 60 -10.89 -5.15 -2.61
CA ASP A 60 -11.42 -6.48 -2.27
C ASP A 60 -12.96 -6.46 -2.23
N ILE A 61 -13.59 -5.43 -1.66
CA ILE A 61 -15.06 -5.26 -1.68
C ILE A 61 -15.60 -5.12 -3.11
N PHE A 62 -14.86 -4.43 -3.99
CA PHE A 62 -15.26 -4.22 -5.38
C PHE A 62 -15.11 -5.47 -6.25
N GLU A 63 -14.07 -6.26 -6.01
CA GLU A 63 -13.78 -7.51 -6.75
C GLU A 63 -14.64 -8.69 -6.27
N ASP A 64 -15.19 -8.63 -5.06
CA ASP A 64 -16.08 -9.66 -4.51
C ASP A 64 -17.43 -9.74 -5.25
N ASP A 65 -17.90 -10.97 -5.48
CA ASP A 65 -19.24 -11.24 -6.03
C ASP A 65 -20.32 -11.11 -4.95
N ILE A 66 -20.56 -9.88 -4.51
CA ILE A 66 -21.54 -9.53 -3.48
C ILE A 66 -22.52 -8.47 -3.97
N SER A 67 -23.71 -8.43 -3.35
CA SER A 67 -24.68 -7.39 -3.67
C SER A 67 -24.23 -6.02 -3.17
N LYS A 68 -24.71 -4.96 -3.82
CA LYS A 68 -24.45 -3.56 -3.43
C LYS A 68 -24.79 -3.27 -1.96
N SER A 69 -25.85 -3.88 -1.42
CA SER A 69 -26.24 -3.68 -0.02
C SER A 69 -25.23 -4.29 0.94
N VAL A 70 -24.70 -5.47 0.62
CA VAL A 70 -23.63 -6.12 1.41
C VAL A 70 -22.34 -5.31 1.33
N ALA A 71 -21.94 -4.88 0.12
CA ALA A 71 -20.76 -4.02 -0.07
C ALA A 71 -20.86 -2.71 0.72
N THR A 72 -22.02 -2.05 0.70
CA THR A 72 -22.26 -0.80 1.45
C THR A 72 -22.13 -1.02 2.95
N ARG A 73 -22.59 -2.15 3.48
CA ARG A 73 -22.42 -2.47 4.90
C ARG A 73 -20.94 -2.61 5.25
N ARG A 74 -20.17 -3.37 4.46
CA ARG A 74 -18.73 -3.57 4.69
C ARG A 74 -17.91 -2.27 4.65
N ILE A 75 -18.28 -1.31 3.79
CA ILE A 75 -17.61 0.01 3.74
C ILE A 75 -17.84 0.82 5.03
N ASN A 76 -18.94 0.59 5.73
CA ASN A 76 -19.33 1.34 6.93
C ASN A 76 -19.09 0.58 8.25
N ASP A 77 -18.58 -0.66 8.19
CA ASP A 77 -18.21 -1.47 9.36
C ASP A 77 -16.89 -0.95 9.98
#